data_AF-A0A3L7XFH1-F1
#
_entry.id   AF-A0A3L7XFH1-F1
#
_cell.length_a   1.000
_cell.length_b   1.000
_cell.length_c   1.000
_cell.angle_alpha   90.00
_cell.angle_beta   90.00
_cell.angle_gamma   90.00
#
_symmetry.space_group_name_H-M   'P 1'
#
loop_
_entity.id
_entity.type
_entity.pdbx_description
1 polymer ?
#
loop_
_entity_poly.entity_id
_entity_poly.type
_entity_poly.pdbx_seq_one_letter_code
_entity_poly.pdbx_strand_id
1 'polypeptide(L)'
;MARLVVYGRSGYCPDMMRWDRWVREHPLAYVLFDIDVDTDARAFVVRHTGHRSVPTLVIAPDDGFDPIEDPAALIRSARDVDRGSMLTEPSAPTIEAFLHRNGIAFGGAGGDPSIVAPNIERAGRHRAPIGRA
;
A
#
# COMPACT_ATOMS: atom_id res chain seq x y z
N MET A 1 -6.96 -14.48 -5.55
CA MET A 1 -6.14 -14.32 -4.32
C MET A 1 -5.96 -12.81 -4.10
N ALA A 2 -5.25 -12.42 -3.04
CA ALA A 2 -5.02 -11.02 -2.69
C ALA A 2 -3.54 -10.67 -2.83
N ARG A 3 -3.26 -9.41 -3.14
CA ARG A 3 -1.91 -8.85 -3.22
C ARG A 3 -1.73 -7.61 -2.37
N LEU A 4 -0.48 -7.28 -2.08
CA LEU A 4 -0.10 -6.03 -1.43
C LEU A 4 0.21 -4.95 -2.47
N VAL A 5 -0.46 -3.80 -2.32
CA VAL A 5 -0.14 -2.55 -3.01
C VAL A 5 0.36 -1.55 -1.98
N VAL A 6 1.47 -0.88 -2.29
CA VAL A 6 2.09 0.12 -1.44
C VAL A 6 2.08 1.43 -2.18
N TYR A 7 1.50 2.45 -1.56
CA TYR A 7 1.62 3.83 -1.97
C TYR A 7 2.75 4.46 -1.18
N GLY A 8 3.85 4.73 -1.86
CA GLY A 8 5.08 5.25 -1.29
C GLY A 8 5.53 6.53 -1.99
N ARG A 9 6.77 6.92 -1.73
CA ARG A 9 7.43 8.03 -2.43
C ARG A 9 8.94 7.82 -2.48
N SER A 10 9.58 8.37 -3.51
CA SER A 10 11.05 8.26 -3.69
C SER A 10 11.87 9.29 -2.90
N GLY A 11 11.25 10.35 -2.38
CA GLY A 11 11.94 11.37 -1.58
C GLY A 11 12.27 10.92 -0.14
N TYR A 12 13.16 11.65 0.54
CA TYR A 12 13.49 11.37 1.95
C TYR A 12 12.22 11.39 2.83
N CYS A 13 11.91 10.24 3.41
CA CYS A 13 10.77 10.05 4.30
C CYS A 13 11.15 9.00 5.37
N PRO A 14 11.19 9.38 6.67
CA PRO A 14 11.55 8.44 7.74
C PRO A 14 10.67 7.19 7.80
N ASP A 15 9.37 7.31 7.52
CA ASP A 15 8.44 6.17 7.54
C ASP A 15 8.66 5.23 6.33
N MET A 16 8.97 5.77 5.14
CA MET A 16 9.41 4.94 4.00
C MET A 16 10.72 4.20 4.29
N MET A 17 11.69 4.86 4.93
CA MET A 17 12.95 4.20 5.31
C MET A 17 12.72 3.02 6.29
N ARG A 18 11.75 3.15 7.19
CA ARG A 18 11.35 2.06 8.11
C ARG A 18 10.73 0.90 7.34
N TRP A 19 9.84 1.19 6.39
CA TRP A 19 9.28 0.19 5.48
C TRP A 19 10.37 -0.53 4.69
N ASP A 20 11.26 0.21 4.02
CA ASP A 20 12.33 -0.38 3.23
C ASP A 20 13.25 -1.27 4.07
N ARG A 21 13.51 -0.88 5.33
CA ARG A 21 14.26 -1.70 6.26
C ARG A 21 13.51 -2.98 6.59
N TRP A 22 12.23 -2.88 6.92
CA TRP A 22 11.41 -4.04 7.25
C TRP A 22 11.33 -5.02 6.08
N VAL A 23 11.13 -4.53 4.85
CA VAL A 23 11.11 -5.36 3.62
C VAL A 23 12.44 -6.05 3.36
N ARG A 24 13.58 -5.38 3.61
CA ARG A 24 14.90 -6.00 3.49
C ARG A 24 15.11 -7.15 4.47
N GLU A 25 14.58 -7.01 5.68
CA GLU A 25 14.65 -8.04 6.73
C GLU A 25 13.59 -9.14 6.49
N HIS A 26 12.49 -8.82 5.82
CA HIS A 26 11.34 -9.70 5.56
C HIS A 26 10.88 -9.61 4.10
N PRO A 27 11.58 -10.27 3.15
CA PRO A 27 11.24 -10.20 1.74
C PRO A 27 9.79 -10.61 1.45
N LEU A 28 9.10 -9.83 0.62
CA LEU A 28 7.72 -10.06 0.19
C LEU A 28 7.45 -9.45 -1.19
N ALA A 29 6.43 -9.95 -1.89
CA ALA A 29 5.98 -9.42 -3.18
C ALA A 29 4.96 -8.28 -2.99
N TYR A 30 5.15 -7.16 -3.69
CA TYR A 30 4.19 -6.03 -3.67
C TYR A 30 4.31 -5.12 -4.89
N VAL A 31 3.25 -4.37 -5.19
CA VAL A 31 3.27 -3.30 -6.20
C VAL A 31 3.52 -1.97 -5.52
N LEU A 32 4.42 -1.14 -6.04
CA LEU A 32 4.68 0.21 -5.54
C LEU A 32 4.13 1.28 -6.49
N PHE A 33 3.35 2.21 -5.97
CA PHE A 33 3.01 3.47 -6.63
C PHE A 33 3.71 4.64 -5.95
N ASP A 34 4.41 5.46 -6.73
CA ASP A 34 5.01 6.70 -6.24
C ASP A 34 4.01 7.87 -6.36
N ILE A 35 3.55 8.38 -5.22
CA ILE A 35 2.57 9.47 -5.19
C ILE A 35 3.14 10.85 -5.58
N ASP A 36 4.46 10.99 -5.66
CA ASP A 36 5.09 12.22 -6.15
C ASP A 36 5.07 12.28 -7.69
N VAL A 37 4.95 11.12 -8.36
CA VAL A 37 4.91 10.99 -9.82
C VAL A 37 3.49 10.74 -10.33
N ASP A 38 2.73 9.89 -9.64
CA ASP A 38 1.37 9.51 -10.02
C ASP A 38 0.32 10.33 -9.26
N THR A 39 -0.36 11.21 -9.99
CA THR A 39 -1.38 12.11 -9.43
C THR A 39 -2.64 11.38 -8.94
N ASP A 40 -2.98 10.25 -9.56
CA ASP A 40 -4.16 9.47 -9.19
C ASP A 40 -3.87 8.65 -7.94
N ALA A 41 -2.67 8.08 -7.83
CA ALA A 41 -2.16 7.45 -6.62
C ALA A 41 -2.14 8.45 -5.44
N ARG A 42 -1.69 9.67 -5.70
CA ARG A 42 -1.74 10.76 -4.71
C ARG A 42 -3.17 11.09 -4.29
N ALA A 43 -4.08 11.25 -5.25
CA ALA A 43 -5.49 11.56 -4.97
C ALA A 43 -6.17 10.42 -4.20
N PHE A 44 -5.81 9.17 -4.49
CA PHE A 44 -6.25 7.99 -3.75
C PHE A 44 -5.82 8.06 -2.29
N VAL A 45 -4.53 8.30 -2.01
CA VAL A 45 -4.03 8.38 -0.62
C VAL A 45 -4.70 9.54 0.13
N VAL A 46 -4.81 10.71 -0.49
CA VAL A 46 -5.47 11.88 0.14
C VAL A 46 -6.93 11.60 0.48
N ARG A 47 -7.66 10.97 -0.44
CA ARG A 47 -9.06 10.61 -0.20
C ARG A 47 -9.24 9.67 1.00
N HIS A 48 -8.33 8.72 1.20
CA HIS A 48 -8.48 7.69 2.25
C HIS A 48 -7.80 8.02 3.58
N THR A 49 -6.86 8.96 3.57
CA THR A 49 -6.05 9.31 4.77
C THR A 49 -6.19 10.78 5.18
N GLY A 50 -6.79 11.62 4.33
CA GLY A 50 -6.85 13.07 4.46
C GLY A 50 -5.54 13.79 4.11
N HIS A 51 -4.44 13.06 3.92
CA HIS A 51 -3.10 13.62 3.74
C HIS A 51 -2.31 12.83 2.68
N ARG A 52 -1.06 13.21 2.43
CA ARG A 52 -0.13 12.44 1.58
C ARG A 52 0.68 11.46 2.42
N SER A 53 0.01 10.72 3.31
CA SER A 53 0.65 9.82 4.28
C SER A 53 1.21 8.56 3.60
N VAL A 54 2.52 8.32 3.79
CA VAL A 54 3.23 7.19 3.18
C VAL A 54 4.18 6.52 4.19
N PRO A 55 4.39 5.20 4.10
CA PRO A 55 3.73 4.29 3.17
C PRO A 55 2.25 4.09 3.56
N THR A 56 1.38 3.97 2.56
CA THR A 56 0.02 3.45 2.74
C THR A 56 -0.07 2.10 2.05
N LEU A 57 -0.28 1.06 2.85
CA LEU A 57 -0.38 -0.34 2.44
C LEU A 57 -1.86 -0.66 2.18
N VAL A 58 -2.13 -1.35 1.08
CA VAL A 58 -3.47 -1.72 0.64
C VAL A 58 -3.49 -3.19 0.24
N ILE A 59 -4.47 -3.93 0.75
CA ILE A 59 -4.79 -5.28 0.27
C ILE A 59 -5.77 -5.14 -0.88
N ALA A 60 -5.34 -5.60 -2.05
CA ALA A 60 -6.09 -5.51 -3.29
C ALA A 60 -6.33 -6.90 -3.88
N PRO A 61 -7.33 -7.08 -4.76
CA PRO A 61 -7.47 -8.30 -5.54
C PRO A 61 -6.29 -8.49 -6.52
N ASP A 62 -5.99 -9.73 -6.90
CA ASP A 62 -4.87 -10.10 -7.80
C ASP A 62 -4.91 -9.48 -9.20
N ASP A 63 -6.03 -8.91 -9.63
CA ASP A 63 -6.22 -8.22 -10.90
C ASP A 63 -6.51 -6.71 -10.73
N GLY A 64 -6.64 -6.25 -9.48
CA GLY A 64 -6.89 -4.85 -9.12
C GLY A 64 -5.84 -4.25 -8.20
N PHE A 65 -6.08 -2.99 -7.82
CA PHE A 65 -5.17 -2.19 -6.97
C PHE A 65 -5.92 -1.32 -5.97
N ASP A 66 -7.24 -1.19 -6.13
CA ASP A 66 -8.11 -0.63 -5.11
C ASP A 66 -8.27 -1.65 -3.97
N PRO A 67 -8.64 -1.18 -2.75
CA PRO A 67 -8.86 -2.05 -1.61
C PRO A 67 -9.88 -3.15 -1.94
N ILE A 68 -9.60 -4.38 -1.51
CA ILE A 68 -10.52 -5.52 -1.70
C ILE A 68 -11.86 -5.33 -0.97
N GLU A 69 -11.84 -4.54 0.10
CA GLU A 69 -12.98 -4.08 0.88
C GLU A 69 -12.78 -2.62 1.27
N ASP A 70 -13.85 -1.86 1.46
CA ASP A 70 -13.75 -0.47 1.92
C ASP A 70 -13.09 -0.41 3.31
N PRO A 71 -12.01 0.38 3.48
CA PRO A 71 -11.34 0.47 4.75
C PRO A 71 -12.21 1.19 5.79
N ALA A 72 -12.09 0.80 7.05
CA ALA A 72 -12.78 1.45 8.15
C ALA A 72 -12.56 2.98 8.16
N ALA A 73 -13.61 3.72 8.52
CA ALA A 73 -13.56 5.18 8.58
C ALA A 73 -12.53 5.67 9.61
N LEU A 74 -11.93 6.83 9.33
CA LEU A 74 -11.00 7.47 10.26
C LEU A 74 -11.77 8.12 11.41
N ILE A 75 -11.41 7.74 12.64
CA ILE A 75 -11.95 8.37 13.85
C ILE A 75 -11.01 9.48 14.35
N ARG A 76 -9.69 9.30 14.22
CA ARG A 76 -8.68 10.25 14.72
C ARG A 76 -7.50 10.47 13.76
N SER A 77 -6.83 9.38 13.39
CA SER A 77 -5.59 9.36 12.63
C SER A 77 -5.54 8.06 11.84
N ALA A 78 -4.93 8.12 10.66
CA ALA A 78 -4.66 6.94 9.84
C ALA A 78 -3.42 6.16 10.30
N ARG A 79 -2.50 6.83 11.02
CA ARG A 79 -1.19 6.28 11.36
C ARG A 79 -1.28 5.09 12.30
N ASP A 80 -0.68 3.98 11.89
CA ASP A 80 -0.53 2.75 12.65
C ASP A 80 -1.87 2.16 13.12
N VAL A 81 -2.92 2.32 12.29
CA VAL A 81 -4.25 1.76 12.52
C VAL A 81 -4.59 0.80 11.38
N ASP A 82 -4.80 -0.47 11.70
CA ASP A 82 -5.36 -1.45 10.78
C ASP A 82 -6.84 -1.13 10.53
N ARG A 83 -7.18 -0.81 9.28
CA ARG A 83 -8.54 -0.47 8.84
C ARG A 83 -9.16 -1.57 7.98
N GLY A 84 -8.71 -2.81 8.12
CA GLY A 84 -9.17 -3.97 7.36
C GLY A 84 -8.29 -4.23 6.14
N SER A 85 -8.54 -3.46 5.08
CA SER A 85 -7.83 -3.56 3.80
C SER A 85 -6.73 -2.50 3.63
N MET A 86 -6.55 -1.61 4.61
CA MET A 86 -5.62 -0.49 4.52
C MET A 86 -4.90 -0.22 5.84
N LEU A 87 -3.60 0.08 5.75
CA LEU A 87 -2.74 0.41 6.87
C LEU A 87 -1.78 1.54 6.46
N THR A 88 -1.69 2.61 7.26
CA THR A 88 -0.93 3.81 6.90
C THR A 88 0.17 4.08 7.93
N GLU A 89 1.37 4.42 7.46
CA GLU A 89 2.54 4.78 8.27
C GLU A 89 2.81 3.80 9.45
N PRO A 90 2.83 2.47 9.21
CA PRO A 90 2.80 1.49 10.29
C PRO A 90 4.13 1.26 11.00
N SER A 91 4.02 0.77 12.23
CA SER A 91 5.13 0.15 12.96
C SER A 91 5.32 -1.31 12.54
N ALA A 92 6.51 -1.89 12.78
CA ALA A 92 6.82 -3.27 12.40
C ALA A 92 5.82 -4.31 12.97
N PRO A 93 5.44 -4.28 14.27
CA PRO A 93 4.46 -5.23 14.80
C PRO A 93 3.10 -5.14 14.09
N THR A 94 2.68 -3.94 13.71
CA THR A 94 1.41 -3.74 12.99
C THR A 94 1.49 -4.22 11.55
N ILE A 95 2.63 -4.06 10.88
CA ILE A 95 2.87 -4.65 9.54
C ILE A 95 2.68 -6.16 9.61
N GLU A 96 3.36 -6.83 10.54
CA GLU A 96 3.31 -8.29 10.67
C GLU A 96 1.89 -8.78 10.93
N ALA A 97 1.19 -8.17 11.90
CA ALA A 97 -0.18 -8.52 12.23
C ALA A 97 -1.14 -8.32 11.04
N PHE A 98 -1.00 -7.21 10.33
CA PHE A 98 -1.82 -6.88 9.16
C PHE A 98 -1.61 -7.85 8.00
N LEU A 99 -0.35 -8.17 7.68
CA LEU A 99 -0.03 -9.10 6.60
C LEU A 99 -0.47 -10.52 6.93
N HIS A 100 -0.25 -10.99 8.17
CA HIS A 100 -0.71 -12.30 8.63
C HIS A 100 -2.23 -12.43 8.55
N ARG A 101 -2.97 -11.45 9.06
CA ARG A 101 -4.43 -11.43 9.02
C ARG A 101 -4.97 -11.51 7.59
N ASN A 102 -4.29 -10.86 6.64
CA ASN A 102 -4.70 -10.81 5.24
C ASN A 102 -4.07 -11.92 4.37
N GLY A 103 -3.32 -12.86 4.98
CA GLY A 103 -2.72 -13.99 4.27
C GLY A 103 -1.59 -13.61 3.30
N ILE A 104 -0.95 -12.45 3.50
CA ILE A 104 0.21 -12.03 2.69
C ILE A 104 1.48 -12.67 3.28
N ALA A 105 2.17 -13.45 2.46
CA ALA A 105 3.40 -14.12 2.86
C ALA A 105 4.61 -13.17 2.87
N PHE A 106 5.51 -13.34 3.84
CA PHE A 106 6.79 -12.64 3.94
C PHE A 106 7.86 -13.53 4.62
N GLY A 107 9.15 -13.22 4.42
CA GLY A 107 10.26 -13.84 5.16
C GLY A 107 10.67 -15.27 4.76
N GLY A 108 10.14 -15.83 3.66
CA GLY A 108 10.48 -17.17 3.18
C GLY A 108 11.11 -17.20 1.78
N ALA A 109 11.55 -18.38 1.31
CA ALA A 109 12.11 -18.59 -0.03
C ALA A 109 11.12 -18.32 -1.20
N GLY A 110 9.84 -18.05 -0.89
CA GLY A 110 8.81 -17.60 -1.83
C GLY A 110 8.56 -16.08 -1.82
N GLY A 111 9.27 -15.32 -0.98
CA GLY A 111 9.34 -13.86 -1.07
C GLY A 111 10.42 -13.47 -2.06
N ASP A 112 10.20 -13.72 -3.35
CA ASP A 112 11.14 -13.26 -4.36
C ASP A 112 11.16 -11.71 -4.34
N PRO A 113 12.28 -11.07 -3.97
CA PRO A 113 12.42 -9.62 -3.98
C PRO A 113 12.27 -9.00 -5.37
N SER A 114 12.17 -9.82 -6.43
CA SER A 114 12.04 -9.39 -7.83
C SER A 114 10.62 -8.98 -8.26
N ILE A 115 9.57 -9.21 -7.45
CA ILE A 115 8.26 -8.58 -7.69
C ILE A 115 8.16 -7.28 -6.89
N VAL A 116 9.12 -6.39 -7.12
CA VAL A 116 8.81 -4.97 -7.25
C VAL A 116 8.57 -4.82 -8.74
N ALA A 117 7.33 -5.01 -9.20
CA ALA A 117 7.02 -4.56 -10.56
C ALA A 117 6.91 -3.03 -10.47
N PRO A 118 7.89 -2.23 -10.97
CA PRO A 118 7.63 -0.84 -11.23
C PRO A 118 6.51 -0.84 -12.27
N ASN A 119 5.28 -0.58 -11.82
CA ASN A 119 4.14 -0.70 -12.69
C ASN A 119 4.02 0.59 -13.52
N ILE A 120 4.98 0.78 -14.43
CA ILE A 120 5.03 1.89 -15.40
C ILE A 120 3.77 1.85 -16.28
N GLU A 121 3.14 0.68 -16.46
CA GLU A 121 1.97 0.50 -17.34
C GLU A 121 0.62 0.94 -16.74
N ARG A 122 0.47 1.08 -15.40
CA ARG A 122 -0.80 1.54 -14.78
C ARG A 122 -0.93 3.06 -14.70
N ALA A 123 0.15 3.83 -14.87
CA ALA A 123 0.09 5.31 -14.93
C ALA A 123 -0.87 5.83 -16.03
N GLY A 124 -1.22 5.00 -17.02
CA GLY A 124 -2.20 5.34 -18.06
C GLY A 124 -3.67 4.95 -17.78
N ARG A 125 -4.00 4.23 -16.68
CA ARG A 125 -5.34 3.61 -16.52
C ARG A 125 -5.98 3.71 -15.13
N HIS A 126 -5.50 4.56 -14.23
CA HIS A 126 -6.26 4.89 -13.02
C HIS A 126 -7.43 5.87 -13.31
N ARG A 127 -8.18 5.64 -14.41
CA ARG A 127 -9.48 6.27 -14.57
C ARG A 127 -10.35 5.76 -13.43
N ALA A 128 -10.67 6.64 -12.48
CA ALA A 128 -11.82 6.45 -11.62
C ALA A 128 -13.01 6.00 -12.49
N PRO A 129 -13.88 5.09 -12.03
CA PRO A 129 -15.16 4.93 -12.68
C PRO A 129 -15.82 6.30 -12.69
N ILE A 130 -15.95 6.87 -13.88
CA ILE A 130 -16.69 8.10 -14.11
C ILE A 130 -18.09 7.80 -13.61
N GLY A 131 -18.42 8.32 -12.43
CA GLY A 131 -19.78 8.29 -11.91
C GLY A 131 -20.67 8.89 -12.99
N ARG A 132 -21.58 8.09 -13.52
CA ARG A 132 -22.69 8.60 -14.30
C ARG A 132 -23.55 9.43 -13.35
N ALA A 133 -23.57 10.74 -13.57
CA ALA A 133 -24.67 11.63 -13.23
C ALA A 133 -25.00 12.44 -14.49
#